data_AF-A0A6I0E0C6-F1
#
_entry.id   AF-A0A6I0E0C6-F1
#
_cell.length_a   1.000
_cell.length_b   1.000
_cell.length_c   1.000
_cell.angle_alpha   90.00
_cell.angle_beta   90.00
_cell.angle_gamma   90.00
#
_symmetry.space_group_name_H-M   'P 1'
#
loop_
_entity.id
_entity.type
_entity.pdbx_description
1 polymer ?
#
loop_
_entity_poly.entity_id
_entity_poly.type
_entity_poly.pdbx_seq_one_letter_code
_entity_poly.pdbx_strand_id
1 'polypeptide(L)' 'METYLCKSCNIKFEATGVKNEWIDAAFGPCSKMLANCPECNAVCDEYRALKQSSGQRSFHNHTPSCGTCCGGCGL' A
#
# COMPACT_ATOMS: atom_id res chain seq x y z
N MET A 1 -0.01 -18.64 11.92
CA MET A 1 -0.52 -18.56 10.54
C MET A 1 -0.78 -17.09 10.26
N GLU A 2 -0.43 -16.61 9.08
CA GLU A 2 -0.62 -15.20 8.71
C GLU A 2 -1.72 -15.08 7.66
N THR A 3 -2.37 -13.92 7.60
CA THR A 3 -3.44 -13.66 6.61
C THR A 3 -2.82 -13.15 5.31
N TYR A 4 -3.24 -13.74 4.19
CA TYR A 4 -2.86 -13.36 2.83
C TYR A 4 -4.10 -12.87 2.08
N LEU A 5 -3.92 -11.87 1.21
CA LEU A 5 -4.97 -11.37 0.34
C LEU A 5 -4.61 -11.67 -1.11
N CYS A 6 -5.38 -12.54 -1.75
CA CYS A 6 -5.25 -12.75 -3.18
C CYS A 6 -5.92 -11.59 -3.92
N LYS A 7 -5.15 -10.75 -4.61
CA LYS A 7 -5.73 -9.66 -5.43
C LYS A 7 -6.53 -10.19 -6.63
N SER A 8 -6.17 -11.37 -7.15
CA SER A 8 -6.86 -11.99 -8.29
C SER A 8 -8.25 -12.50 -7.91
N CYS A 9 -8.37 -13.17 -6.77
CA CYS A 9 -9.65 -13.72 -6.30
C CYS A 9 -10.38 -12.78 -5.31
N ASN A 10 -9.73 -11.71 -4.86
CA ASN A 10 -10.19 -10.82 -3.79
C ASN A 10 -10.55 -11.54 -2.47
N ILE A 11 -9.97 -12.72 -2.22
CA ILE A 11 -10.22 -13.50 -1.01
C ILE A 11 -9.09 -13.32 0.00
N LYS A 12 -9.47 -13.30 1.28
CA LYS A 12 -8.56 -13.40 2.41
C LYS A 12 -8.50 -14.85 2.85
N PHE A 13 -7.28 -15.37 3.04
CA PHE A 13 -7.07 -16.73 3.50
C PHE A 13 -5.90 -16.77 4.48
N GLU A 14 -5.90 -17.75 5.36
CA GLU A 14 -4.81 -18.00 6.28
C GLU A 14 -3.91 -19.08 5.69
N ALA A 15 -2.61 -18.79 5.60
CA ALA A 15 -1.64 -19.73 5.08
C ALA A 15 -0.31 -19.62 5.83
N THR A 16 0.52 -20.65 5.69
CA THR A 16 1.92 -20.56 6.08
C THR A 16 2.69 -19.95 4.91
N GLY A 17 3.14 -18.72 5.09
CA GLY A 17 3.98 -18.06 4.09
C GLY A 17 5.32 -18.73 3.92
N VAL A 18 5.82 -18.69 2.70
CA VAL A 18 7.21 -18.98 2.37
C VAL A 18 7.96 -17.65 2.37
N LYS A 19 8.99 -17.55 3.20
CA LYS A 19 9.90 -16.40 3.20
C LYS A 19 10.74 -16.47 1.92
N ASN A 20 10.53 -15.50 1.04
CA ASN A 20 11.32 -15.37 -0.17
C ASN A 20 12.32 -14.22 0.03
N GLU A 21 13.60 -14.51 -0.11
CA GLU A 21 14.70 -13.56 0.07
C GLU A 21 15.39 -13.37 -1.28
N TRP A 22 15.59 -12.11 -1.67
CA TRP A 22 16.25 -11.77 -2.91
C TRP A 22 17.08 -10.49 -2.74
N ILE A 23 18.09 -10.32 -3.58
CA ILE A 23 18.93 -9.13 -3.55
C ILE A 23 18.55 -8.25 -4.74
N ASP A 24 17.97 -7.10 -4.43
CA ASP A 24 17.63 -6.09 -5.42
C ASP A 24 18.85 -5.22 -5.68
N ALA A 25 19.24 -5.05 -6.94
CA ALA A 25 20.46 -4.32 -7.30
C ALA A 25 20.41 -2.84 -6.89
N ALA A 26 19.21 -2.26 -6.76
CA ALA A 26 19.01 -0.86 -6.39
C ALA A 26 18.81 -0.65 -4.87
N PHE A 27 18.26 -1.63 -4.16
CA PHE A 27 17.80 -1.46 -2.76
C PHE A 27 18.49 -2.40 -1.77
N GLY A 28 19.25 -3.39 -2.24
CA GLY A 28 19.95 -4.36 -1.40
C GLY A 28 19.11 -5.59 -1.06
N PRO A 29 19.41 -6.29 0.05
CA PRO A 29 18.71 -7.52 0.42
C PRO A 29 17.26 -7.24 0.84
N CYS A 30 16.31 -7.74 0.07
CA CYS A 30 14.89 -7.73 0.34
C CYS A 30 14.41 -9.11 0.82
N SER A 31 13.40 -9.11 1.68
CA SER A 31 12.70 -10.33 2.09
C SER A 31 11.20 -10.07 2.14
N LYS A 32 10.39 -11.02 1.69
CA LYS A 32 8.93 -10.93 1.71
C LYS A 32 8.31 -12.30 1.95
N MET A 33 7.23 -12.32 2.72
CA MET A 33 6.41 -13.52 2.92
C MET A 33 5.40 -13.65 1.78
N LEU A 34 5.38 -14.81 1.14
CA LEU A 34 4.53 -15.13 0.00
C LEU A 34 3.75 -16.42 0.27
N ALA A 35 2.49 -16.48 -0.12
CA ALA A 35 1.68 -17.70 -0.05
C ALA A 35 0.90 -17.91 -1.35
N ASN A 36 0.72 -19.16 -1.74
CA ASN A 36 -0.08 -19.51 -2.91
C ASN A 36 -1.58 -19.53 -2.53
N CYS A 37 -2.39 -18.87 -3.36
CA CYS A 37 -3.84 -18.93 -3.20
C CYS A 37 -4.37 -20.33 -3.57
N PRO A 38 -5.23 -20.96 -2.76
CA PRO A 38 -5.79 -22.28 -3.07
C PRO A 38 -6.71 -22.29 -4.30
N GLU A 39 -7.33 -21.15 -4.62
CA GLU A 39 -8.30 -21.05 -5.73
C GLU A 39 -7.63 -20.88 -7.09
N CYS A 40 -6.61 -20.01 -7.18
CA CYS A 40 -5.99 -19.63 -8.45
C CYS A 40 -4.51 -20.00 -8.56
N ASN A 41 -3.91 -20.59 -7.51
CA ASN A 41 -2.49 -20.88 -7.38
C ASN A 41 -1.55 -19.66 -7.56
N ALA A 42 -2.09 -18.44 -7.63
CA ALA A 42 -1.30 -17.23 -7.75
C ALA A 42 -0.52 -16.94 -6.47
N VAL A 43 0.69 -16.40 -6.65
CA VAL A 43 1.54 -15.94 -5.56
C VAL A 43 0.94 -14.68 -4.95
N CYS A 44 0.54 -14.77 -3.69
CA CYS A 44 -0.09 -13.70 -2.93
C CYS A 44 0.84 -13.22 -1.83
N ASP A 45 0.83 -11.91 -1.59
CA ASP A 45 1.62 -11.30 -0.53
C ASP A 45 0.90 -11.34 0.81
N GLU A 46 1.66 -11.33 1.91
CA GLU A 46 1.12 -11.16 3.26
C GLU A 46 0.23 -9.92 3.32
N TYR A 47 -1.01 -10.11 3.77
CA TYR A 47 -1.93 -9.01 4.02
C TYR A 47 -1.51 -8.30 5.30
N ARG A 48 -0.50 -7.42 5.19
CA ARG A 48 -0.33 -6.37 6.17
C ARG A 48 -1.43 -5.36 5.94
N ALA A 49 -2.43 -5.37 6.83
CA ALA A 49 -3.20 -4.16 7.06
C ALA A 49 -2.16 -3.05 7.23
N LEU A 50 -2.18 -2.04 6.35
CA LEU A 50 -1.38 -0.86 6.54
C LEU A 50 -1.70 -0.38 7.95
N LYS A 51 -0.83 -0.66 8.93
CA LYS A 51 -0.63 0.31 10.00
C LYS A 51 -0.40 1.57 9.20
N GLN A 52 -1.31 2.53 9.33
CA GLN A 52 -1.11 3.86 8.80
C GLN A 52 0.29 4.26 9.24
N SER A 53 1.27 4.10 8.35
CA SER A 53 2.60 4.62 8.57
C SER A 53 2.35 6.10 8.53
N SER A 54 2.27 6.69 9.72
CA SER A 54 2.62 8.06 10.01
C SER A 54 3.80 8.43 9.11
N GLY A 55 3.50 9.02 7.95
CA GLY A 55 4.44 9.04 6.85
C GLY A 55 3.82 9.25 5.47
N GLN A 56 2.60 9.82 5.37
CA GLN A 56 2.28 10.55 4.14
C GLN A 56 3.09 11.84 4.16
N ARG A 57 4.21 11.77 3.44
CA ARG A 57 4.82 12.87 2.72
C ARG A 57 3.76 13.90 2.34
N SER A 58 4.01 15.17 2.66
CA SER A 58 3.26 16.32 2.16
C SER A 58 3.05 16.17 0.66
N PHE A 59 1.87 15.67 0.28
CA PHE A 59 1.31 15.87 -1.05
C PHE A 59 0.94 17.36 -1.11
N HIS A 60 1.93 18.22 -1.41
CA HIS A 60 1.64 19.53 -1.97
C HIS A 60 1.18 19.29 -3.41
N ASN A 61 -0.11 19.00 -3.59
CA ASN A 61 -0.74 19.35 -4.84
C ASN A 61 -2.21 19.64 -4.65
N HIS A 62 -2.68 20.68 -5.36
CA HIS A 62 -3.98 21.35 -5.33
C HIS A 62 -4.10 22.38 -4.19
N THR A 63 -4.08 23.70 -4.43
CA THR A 63 -4.87 24.46 -5.42
C THR A 63 -4.26 25.84 -5.73
N PRO A 64 -4.24 26.36 -6.97
CA PRO A 64 -4.12 27.79 -7.21
C PRO A 64 -5.47 28.45 -6.88
N SER A 65 -5.71 28.75 -5.60
CA SER A 65 -6.81 29.61 -5.21
C SER A 65 -6.32 31.05 -5.25
N CYS A 66 -6.33 31.63 -6.46
CA CYS A 66 -6.40 33.07 -6.62
C CYS A 66 -7.80 33.49 -6.13
N GLY A 67 -7.93 33.60 -4.81
CA GLY A 67 -9.08 34.12 -4.13
C GLY A 67 -9.25 35.58 -4.54
N THR A 68 -10.14 35.78 -5.49
CA THR A 68 -10.74 37.06 -5.83
C THR A 68 -11.40 37.61 -4.56
N CYS A 69 -10.73 38.53 -3.88
CA CYS A 69 -11.35 39.42 -2.89
C CYS A 69 -11.50 40.80 -3.52
N CYS A 70 -12.28 40.88 -4.60
CA CYS A 70 -12.88 42.14 -5.02
C CYS A 70 -14.15 42.37 -4.18
N GLY A 71 -14.17 43.48 -3.45
CA GLY A 71 -15.38 44.27 -3.22
C GLY A 71 -16.12 44.03 -1.92
N GLY A 72 -16.12 45.05 -1.04
CA GLY A 72 -17.28 45.29 -0.18
C GLY A 72 -17.00 45.93 1.18
N CYS A 73 -16.92 47.27 1.18
CA CYS A 73 -17.52 48.15 2.19
C CYS A 73 -17.02 48.06 3.65
N GLY A 74 -15.97 48.83 3.96
CA GLY A 74 -15.80 49.40 5.29
C GLY A 74 -16.70 50.62 5.44
N LEU A 75 -17.56 50.60 6.46
CA LEU A 75 -18.35 51.71 6.99
C LEU A 75 -17.82 52.02 8.38
#